data_AF-A0A0N1ID63-F1
#
_entry.id   AF-A0A0N1ID63-F1
#
_cell.length_a   1.000
_cell.length_b   1.000
_cell.length_c   1.000
_cell.angle_alpha   90.00
_cell.angle_beta   90.00
_cell.angle_gamma   90.00
#
_symmetry.space_group_name_H-M   'P 1'
#
loop_
_entity.id
_entity.type
_entity.pdbx_description
1 polymer ?
#
loop_
_entity_poly.entity_id
_entity_poly.type
_entity_poly.pdbx_seq_one_letter_code
_entity_poly.pdbx_strand_id
1 'polypeptide(L)'
;MVMKFSLHIFMIPDEEGRFFVQYNNVPMGVERVGDRLFVTVPRRRYGIPSTLNYIDLTKDSKTRSPALRPYPNIRRSRDLTSVYRTRADECGRLWLVDTGLLEIPGSPQQVQQPAIVIYDLRTDQQILRYPFKSSDIPAANTPTG
;
A
#
# COMPACT_ATOMS: atom_id res chain seq x y z
N MET A 1 -13.97 -6.13 11.69
CA MET A 1 -12.54 -6.30 11.98
C MET A 1 -11.95 -4.90 12.16
N VAL A 2 -11.30 -4.62 13.30
CA VAL A 2 -10.75 -3.30 13.60
C VAL A 2 -9.28 -3.28 13.20
N MET A 3 -8.91 -2.46 12.23
CA MET A 3 -7.51 -2.32 11.84
C MET A 3 -6.74 -1.53 12.90
N LYS A 4 -5.56 -2.04 13.25
CA LYS A 4 -4.60 -1.35 14.09
C LYS A 4 -3.30 -1.24 13.31
N PHE A 5 -2.71 -0.07 13.30
CA PHE A 5 -1.33 0.11 12.87
C PHE A 5 -0.45 0.11 14.12
N SER A 6 0.80 -0.34 14.00
CA SER A 6 1.71 -0.37 15.16
C SER A 6 2.02 1.06 15.61
N LEU A 7 1.40 1.51 16.71
CA LEU A 7 1.49 2.91 17.17
C LEU A 7 2.94 3.37 17.40
N HIS A 8 3.82 2.50 17.91
CA HIS A 8 5.25 2.83 18.09
C HIS A 8 5.97 3.20 16.79
N ILE A 9 5.42 2.82 15.62
CA ILE A 9 6.01 3.09 14.29
C ILE A 9 5.40 4.35 13.64
N PHE A 10 4.15 4.69 13.98
CA PHE A 10 3.40 5.79 13.35
C PHE A 10 3.24 7.04 14.22
N MET A 11 3.95 7.10 15.34
CA MET A 11 4.11 8.30 16.17
C MET A 11 5.18 9.28 15.62
N ILE A 12 5.74 9.01 14.43
CA ILE A 12 6.70 9.91 13.77
C ILE A 12 5.90 10.89 12.90
N PRO A 13 6.02 12.22 13.12
CA PRO A 13 5.30 13.21 12.33
C PRO A 13 5.66 13.07 10.85
N ASP A 14 4.65 13.09 9.98
CA ASP A 14 4.83 13.57 8.61
C ASP A 14 4.62 15.09 8.58
N GLU A 15 5.02 15.72 7.48
CA GLU A 15 5.12 17.17 7.34
C GLU A 15 3.76 17.92 7.40
N GLU A 16 2.62 17.23 7.58
CA GLU A 16 1.30 17.87 7.59
C GLU A 16 0.44 17.60 8.84
N GLY A 17 0.95 16.92 9.87
CA GLY A 17 0.25 16.82 11.16
C GLY A 17 -1.10 16.07 11.12
N ARG A 18 -1.34 15.23 10.11
CA ARG A 18 -2.59 14.46 9.97
C ARG A 18 -2.47 13.08 10.62
N PHE A 19 -2.96 13.00 11.85
CA PHE A 19 -3.01 11.79 12.68
C PHE A 19 -3.64 10.59 11.97
N PHE A 20 -3.19 9.38 12.32
CA PHE A 20 -3.86 8.13 11.99
C PHE A 20 -5.35 8.18 12.38
N VAL A 21 -6.25 7.95 11.42
CA VAL A 21 -7.70 7.90 11.65
C VAL A 21 -8.19 6.49 11.42
N GLN A 22 -8.38 5.75 12.51
CA GLN A 22 -8.66 4.31 12.46
C GLN A 22 -9.80 3.91 11.51
N TYR A 23 -10.93 4.63 11.55
CA TYR A 23 -12.11 4.32 10.73
C TYR A 23 -11.91 4.55 9.22
N ASN A 24 -10.90 5.33 8.84
CA ASN A 24 -10.59 5.60 7.44
C ASN A 24 -9.73 4.50 6.80
N ASN A 25 -9.17 3.59 7.60
CA ASN A 25 -8.28 2.55 7.11
C ASN A 25 -9.08 1.31 6.72
N VAL A 26 -9.49 1.23 5.45
CA VAL A 26 -10.28 0.12 4.90
C VAL A 26 -9.38 -0.77 4.03
N PRO A 27 -9.23 -2.07 4.36
CA PRO A 27 -8.49 -3.01 3.50
C PRO A 27 -9.19 -3.18 2.17
N MET A 28 -8.44 -3.23 1.08
CA MET A 28 -9.01 -3.48 -0.26
C MET A 28 -8.34 -4.64 -1.01
N GLY A 29 -7.21 -5.12 -0.53
CA GLY A 29 -6.48 -6.25 -1.11
C GLY A 29 -5.72 -7.01 -0.04
N VAL A 30 -5.62 -8.32 -0.26
CA VAL A 30 -4.89 -9.25 0.58
C VAL A 30 -4.17 -10.25 -0.32
N GLU A 31 -2.90 -10.52 -0.02
CA GLU A 31 -2.09 -11.52 -0.73
C GLU A 31 -1.21 -12.24 0.29
N ARG A 32 -1.25 -13.58 0.32
CA ARG A 32 -0.39 -14.37 1.21
C ARG A 32 0.81 -14.89 0.44
N VAL A 33 2.01 -14.68 0.99
CA VAL A 33 3.25 -15.30 0.50
C VAL A 33 4.04 -15.86 1.67
N GLY A 34 4.10 -17.19 1.75
CA GLY A 34 4.68 -17.90 2.89
C GLY A 34 4.02 -17.47 4.21
N ASP A 35 4.85 -16.95 5.13
CA ASP A 35 4.44 -16.47 6.45
C ASP A 35 4.09 -14.98 6.48
N ARG A 36 4.01 -14.32 5.32
CA ARG A 36 3.58 -12.91 5.23
C ARG A 36 2.21 -12.82 4.59
N LEU A 37 1.31 -12.11 5.27
CA LEU A 37 0.01 -11.70 4.72
C LEU A 37 0.06 -10.21 4.39
N PHE A 38 0.21 -9.89 3.12
CA PHE A 38 0.18 -8.52 2.63
C PHE A 38 -1.24 -7.98 2.66
N VAL A 39 -1.38 -6.73 3.09
CA VAL A 39 -2.67 -6.03 3.21
C VAL A 39 -2.51 -4.63 2.63
N THR A 40 -3.35 -4.29 1.67
CA THR A 40 -3.38 -2.97 1.04
C THR A 40 -4.48 -2.10 1.62
N VAL A 41 -4.15 -0.83 1.85
CA VAL A 41 -5.06 0.21 2.34
C VAL A 41 -4.89 1.45 1.44
N PRO A 42 -5.66 1.57 0.35
CA PRO A 42 -5.55 2.71 -0.57
C PRO A 42 -5.87 4.05 0.11
N ARG A 43 -5.17 5.12 -0.28
CA ARG A 43 -5.33 6.46 0.32
C ARG A 43 -6.57 7.20 -0.20
N ARG A 44 -7.76 6.73 0.21
CA ARG A 44 -9.08 7.32 -0.13
C ARG A 44 -9.59 8.33 0.90
N ARG A 45 -8.93 8.44 2.04
CA ARG A 45 -9.26 9.37 3.13
C ARG A 45 -7.97 9.73 3.87
N TYR A 46 -8.01 10.81 4.65
CA TYR A 46 -6.89 11.18 5.51
C TYR A 46 -6.65 10.17 6.64
N GLY A 47 -5.44 10.16 7.18
CA GLY A 47 -5.08 9.32 8.33
C GLY A 47 -4.78 7.86 7.96
N ILE A 48 -4.31 7.61 6.73
CA ILE A 48 -3.84 6.30 6.25
C ILE A 48 -2.30 6.31 6.21
N PRO A 49 -1.63 5.70 7.20
CA PRO A 49 -0.19 5.89 7.39
C PRO A 49 0.66 5.19 6.34
N SER A 50 0.23 4.01 5.88
CA SER A 50 0.91 3.24 4.84
C SER A 50 -0.09 2.49 3.99
N THR A 51 0.09 2.55 2.67
CA THR A 51 -0.82 1.91 1.72
C THR A 51 -0.54 0.43 1.50
N LEU A 52 0.72 0.00 1.69
CA LEU A 52 1.11 -1.40 1.62
C LEU A 52 1.67 -1.84 2.97
N ASN A 53 1.13 -2.94 3.49
CA ASN A 53 1.47 -3.46 4.80
C ASN A 53 1.57 -4.98 4.77
N TYR A 54 2.10 -5.56 5.84
CA TYR A 54 2.03 -7.00 6.07
C TYR A 54 1.78 -7.35 7.54
N ILE A 55 1.28 -8.57 7.74
CA ILE A 55 1.21 -9.28 9.02
C ILE A 55 2.16 -10.48 8.92
N ASP A 56 2.92 -10.74 9.99
CA ASP A 56 3.82 -11.89 10.09
C ASP A 56 3.03 -13.02 10.75
N LEU A 57 2.59 -14.00 9.96
CA LEU A 57 1.71 -15.08 10.41
C LEU A 57 2.36 -15.96 11.47
N THR A 58 3.69 -15.99 11.54
CA THR A 58 4.42 -16.76 12.54
C THR A 58 4.44 -16.00 13.87
N LYS A 59 4.84 -14.71 13.84
CA LYS A 59 4.92 -13.87 15.06
C LYS A 59 3.55 -13.46 15.60
N ASP A 60 2.58 -13.28 14.72
CA ASP A 60 1.28 -12.70 15.07
C ASP A 60 0.16 -13.76 15.21
N SER A 61 0.49 -15.05 15.06
CA SER A 61 -0.44 -16.19 15.09
C SER A 61 -1.40 -16.21 16.30
N LYS A 62 -0.95 -15.74 17.46
CA LYS A 62 -1.74 -15.72 18.72
C LYS A 62 -2.54 -14.43 18.92
N THR A 63 -2.46 -13.47 18.00
CA THR A 63 -3.11 -12.17 18.12
C THR A 63 -4.31 -12.09 17.20
N ARG A 64 -5.51 -11.91 17.75
CA ARG A 64 -6.76 -11.83 16.97
C ARG A 64 -6.82 -10.65 15.99
N SER A 65 -6.16 -9.54 16.32
CA SER A 65 -6.13 -8.33 15.49
C SER A 65 -4.73 -7.73 15.53
N PRO A 66 -3.79 -8.34 14.80
CA PRO A 66 -2.40 -7.93 14.83
C PRO A 66 -2.23 -6.57 14.15
N ALA A 67 -1.19 -5.86 14.56
CA ALA A 67 -0.88 -4.57 14.01
C ALA A 67 -0.30 -4.70 12.60
N LEU A 68 -0.75 -3.84 11.68
CA LEU A 68 -0.17 -3.74 10.35
C LEU A 68 1.24 -3.13 10.42
N ARG A 69 2.19 -3.78 9.73
CA ARG A 69 3.56 -3.29 9.55
C ARG A 69 3.73 -2.74 8.13
N PRO A 70 4.21 -1.50 7.96
CA PRO A 70 4.46 -0.95 6.63
C PRO A 70 5.53 -1.75 5.88
N TYR A 71 5.31 -1.98 4.59
CA TYR A 71 6.24 -2.72 3.73
C TYR A 71 6.89 -1.79 2.68
N PRO A 72 8.19 -1.97 2.38
CA PRO A 72 9.13 -2.92 3.00
C PRO A 72 9.61 -2.46 4.39
N ASN A 73 9.53 -1.16 4.66
CA ASN A 73 9.75 -0.56 5.97
C ASN A 73 9.10 0.83 6.01
N ILE A 74 9.03 1.45 7.18
CA ILE A 74 8.37 2.75 7.39
C ILE A 74 8.91 3.89 6.52
N ARG A 75 10.21 3.87 6.16
CA ARG A 75 10.81 4.94 5.35
C ARG A 75 10.42 4.77 3.89
N ARG A 76 10.64 3.58 3.33
CA ARG A 76 10.37 3.30 1.91
C ARG A 76 8.90 3.11 1.58
N SER A 77 8.06 2.75 2.55
CA SER A 77 6.61 2.67 2.33
C SER A 77 5.99 4.03 1.98
N ARG A 78 6.69 5.14 2.28
CA ARG A 78 6.27 6.50 1.91
C ARG A 78 6.42 6.77 0.42
N ASP A 79 7.27 6.02 -0.27
CA ASP A 79 7.47 6.13 -1.73
C ASP A 79 6.30 5.53 -2.53
N LEU A 80 5.35 4.89 -1.84
CA LEU A 80 4.09 4.42 -2.40
C LEU A 80 2.97 5.39 -2.06
N THR A 81 2.20 5.80 -3.06
CA THR A 81 1.07 6.71 -2.86
C THR A 81 -0.20 5.97 -2.47
N SER A 82 -0.70 5.10 -3.34
CA SER A 82 -1.98 4.41 -3.11
C SER A 82 -2.03 3.11 -3.91
N VAL A 83 -2.12 1.99 -3.20
CA VAL A 83 -2.05 0.65 -3.79
C VAL A 83 -3.33 -0.10 -3.47
N TYR A 84 -3.99 -0.62 -4.49
CA TYR A 84 -5.24 -1.39 -4.34
C TYR A 84 -5.03 -2.88 -4.25
N ARG A 85 -4.26 -3.45 -5.17
CA ARG A 85 -4.06 -4.89 -5.28
C ARG A 85 -2.58 -5.20 -5.41
N THR A 86 -2.21 -6.36 -4.87
CA THR A 86 -0.90 -6.95 -5.01
C THR A 86 -1.04 -8.34 -5.63
N ARG A 87 0.03 -8.81 -6.29
CA ARG A 87 0.15 -10.19 -6.76
C ARG A 87 1.56 -10.69 -6.57
N ALA A 88 1.70 -11.85 -5.95
CA ALA A 88 2.95 -12.56 -5.93
C ALA A 88 3.07 -13.47 -7.15
N ASP A 89 4.28 -13.60 -7.70
CA ASP A 89 4.58 -14.59 -8.72
C ASP A 89 5.48 -15.72 -8.20
N GLU A 90 5.68 -16.73 -9.04
CA GLU A 90 6.50 -17.92 -8.74
C GLU A 90 7.98 -17.59 -8.50
N CYS A 91 8.46 -16.45 -8.99
CA CYS A 91 9.84 -16.00 -8.79
C CYS A 91 10.04 -15.32 -7.42
N GLY A 92 9.00 -15.21 -6.60
CA GLY A 92 9.06 -14.50 -5.33
C GLY A 92 9.12 -12.98 -5.53
N ARG A 93 8.42 -12.44 -6.53
CA ARG A 93 8.27 -10.99 -6.71
C ARG A 93 6.85 -10.56 -6.35
N LEU A 94 6.74 -9.43 -5.66
CA LEU A 94 5.47 -8.79 -5.35
C LEU A 94 5.21 -7.65 -6.33
N TRP A 95 4.22 -7.85 -7.17
CA TRP A 95 3.73 -6.89 -8.15
C TRP A 95 2.62 -6.05 -7.55
N LEU A 96 2.64 -4.76 -7.86
CA LEU A 96 1.58 -3.85 -7.48
C LEU A 96 1.45 -2.70 -8.48
N VAL A 97 0.28 -2.07 -8.46
CA VAL A 97 0.06 -0.80 -9.13
C VAL A 97 -0.06 0.27 -8.05
N ASP A 98 0.83 1.24 -8.11
CA ASP A 98 0.73 2.47 -7.33
C ASP A 98 0.04 3.51 -8.21
N THR A 99 -1.18 3.90 -7.84
CA THR A 99 -2.00 4.80 -8.67
C THR A 99 -1.44 6.21 -8.68
N GLY A 100 -0.61 6.58 -7.72
CA GLY A 100 -0.13 7.95 -7.58
C GLY A 100 -1.21 8.97 -7.23
N LEU A 101 -2.42 8.51 -6.94
CA LEU A 101 -3.61 9.32 -6.72
C LEU A 101 -4.05 9.23 -5.26
N LEU A 102 -4.21 10.39 -4.63
CA LEU A 102 -4.94 10.54 -3.38
C LEU A 102 -6.42 10.76 -3.72
N GLU A 103 -7.29 9.82 -3.34
CA GLU A 103 -8.71 9.84 -3.69
C GLU A 103 -9.56 10.42 -2.54
N ILE A 104 -9.13 11.57 -2.03
CA ILE A 104 -9.86 12.24 -0.94
C ILE A 104 -11.17 12.82 -1.51
N PRO A 105 -12.34 12.52 -0.90
CA PRO A 105 -13.61 13.07 -1.34
C PRO A 105 -13.57 14.60 -1.42
N GLY A 106 -13.95 15.16 -2.58
CA GLY A 106 -13.93 16.60 -2.85
C GLY A 106 -12.56 17.20 -3.16
N SER A 107 -11.48 16.44 -3.04
CA SER A 107 -10.11 16.93 -3.30
C SER A 107 -9.18 15.81 -3.82
N PRO A 108 -9.50 15.17 -4.96
CA PRO A 108 -8.60 14.19 -5.56
C PRO A 108 -7.32 14.87 -6.04
N GLN A 109 -6.16 14.27 -5.78
CA GLN A 109 -4.87 14.84 -6.13
C GLN A 109 -3.91 13.78 -6.70
N GLN A 110 -3.45 13.99 -7.93
CA GLN A 110 -2.38 13.19 -8.54
C GLN A 110 -1.03 13.70 -8.01
N VAL A 111 -0.42 12.97 -7.08
CA VAL A 111 0.84 13.38 -6.42
C VAL A 111 2.08 12.79 -7.09
N GLN A 112 1.93 11.72 -7.87
CA GLN A 112 3.00 11.11 -8.64
C GLN A 112 2.42 10.40 -9.88
N GLN A 113 3.26 10.06 -10.85
CA GLN A 113 2.84 9.26 -11.99
C GLN A 113 2.40 7.85 -11.54
N PRO A 114 1.28 7.31 -12.06
CA PRO A 114 0.90 5.92 -11.82
C PRO A 114 2.00 4.99 -12.33
N ALA A 115 2.27 3.90 -11.60
CA ALA A 115 3.36 3.00 -11.95
C ALA A 115 3.06 1.54 -11.58
N ILE A 116 3.63 0.61 -12.36
CA ILE A 116 3.85 -0.76 -11.89
C ILE A 116 5.11 -0.72 -11.02
N VAL A 117 5.02 -1.29 -9.81
CA VAL A 117 6.14 -1.44 -8.90
C VAL A 117 6.31 -2.91 -8.58
N ILE A 118 7.57 -3.36 -8.53
CA ILE A 118 7.92 -4.74 -8.22
C ILE A 118 8.93 -4.75 -7.09
N TYR A 119 8.65 -5.55 -6.07
CA TYR A 119 9.58 -5.85 -4.98
C TYR A 119 10.06 -7.30 -5.09
N ASP A 120 11.36 -7.52 -4.89
CA ASP A 120 11.90 -8.85 -4.60
C ASP A 120 11.54 -9.21 -3.16
N LEU A 121 10.76 -10.27 -2.97
CA LEU A 121 10.28 -10.70 -1.65
C LEU A 121 11.38 -11.35 -0.80
N ARG A 122 12.51 -11.76 -1.38
CA ARG A 122 13.63 -12.31 -0.61
C ARG A 122 14.45 -11.21 0.06
N THR A 123 14.58 -10.06 -0.60
CA THR A 123 15.44 -8.96 -0.16
C THR A 123 14.65 -7.73 0.32
N ASP A 124 13.33 -7.74 0.14
CA ASP A 124 12.41 -6.63 0.38
C ASP A 124 12.84 -5.33 -0.33
N GLN A 125 13.55 -5.47 -1.45
CA GLN A 125 14.01 -4.35 -2.26
C GLN A 125 13.06 -4.11 -3.43
N GLN A 126 12.80 -2.84 -3.73
CA GLN A 126 12.18 -2.49 -5.00
C GLN A 126 13.18 -2.79 -6.12
N ILE A 127 12.79 -3.67 -7.05
CA ILE A 127 13.61 -4.06 -8.20
C ILE A 127 13.16 -3.40 -9.50
N LEU A 128 11.92 -2.90 -9.55
CA LEU A 128 11.41 -2.14 -10.69
C LEU A 128 10.37 -1.12 -10.21
N ARG A 129 10.40 0.08 -10.82
CA ARG A 129 9.27 1.00 -10.89
C ARG A 129 9.17 1.44 -12.36
N TYR A 130 8.07 1.08 -13.01
CA TYR A 130 7.77 1.49 -14.38
C TYR A 130 6.63 2.53 -14.35
N PRO A 131 6.94 3.82 -14.48
CA PRO A 131 5.93 4.85 -14.60
C PRO A 131 5.17 4.71 -15.92
N PHE A 132 3.83 4.71 -15.87
CA PHE A 132 3.00 4.57 -17.07
C PHE A 132 3.16 5.77 -17.99
N LYS A 133 3.53 5.51 -19.23
CA LYS A 133 3.55 6.51 -20.29
C LYS A 133 2.12 6.85 -20.69
N SER A 134 1.95 7.96 -21.40
CA SER A 134 0.66 8.31 -21.99
C SER A 134 0.11 7.21 -22.92
N SER A 135 0.98 6.43 -23.57
CA SER A 135 0.60 5.28 -24.40
C SER A 135 0.07 4.08 -23.62
N ASP A 136 0.38 3.99 -22.32
CA ASP A 136 0.02 2.85 -21.48
C ASP A 136 -1.35 3.06 -20.80
N ILE A 137 -1.85 4.31 -20.81
CA ILE A 137 -3.08 4.71 -20.16
C ILE A 137 -4.15 4.92 -21.24
N PRO A 138 -5.29 4.22 -21.19
CA PRO A 138 -6.38 4.47 -22.11
C PRO A 138 -6.88 5.92 -21.98
N ALA A 139 -7.31 6.52 -23.09
CA ALA A 139 -7.92 7.84 -23.05
C ALA A 139 -9.10 7.84 -22.06
N ALA A 140 -9.36 8.96 -21.38
CA ALA A 140 -10.40 9.07 -20.35
C ALA A 140 -11.80 8.63 -20.80
N ASN A 141 -12.06 8.66 -22.12
CA ASN A 141 -13.34 8.29 -22.73
C ASN A 141 -13.34 6.88 -23.33
N THR A 142 -12.31 6.07 -23.06
CA THR A 142 -12.25 4.70 -23.55
C THR A 142 -13.25 3.87 -22.75
N PRO A 143 -14.22 3.19 -23.38
CA PRO A 143 -15.14 2.32 -22.67
C PRO A 143 -14.36 1.24 -21.92
N THR A 144 -14.44 1.25 -20.60
CA THR A 144 -14.05 0.11 -19.78
C THR A 144 -15.25 -0.82 -19.76
N GLY A 145 -15.12 -1.97 -20.43
CA GLY A 145 -16.20 -2.94 -20.62
C GLY A 145 -16.85 -3.44 -19.34
#